data_AF-E2CFX7-F1
#
_entry.id   AF-E2CFX7-F1
#
_cell.length_a   1.000
_cell.length_b   1.000
_cell.length_c   1.000
_cell.angle_alpha   90.00
_cell.angle_beta   90.00
_cell.angle_gamma   90.00
#
_symmetry.space_group_name_H-M   'P 1'
#
loop_
_entity.id
_entity.type
_entity.pdbx_description
1 polymer ?
#
loop_
_entity_poly.entity_id
_entity_poly.type
_entity_poly.pdbx_seq_one_letter_code
_entity_poly.pdbx_strand_id
1 'polypeptide(L)'
;MQCGIDNSPHSALVLLVVVVVGSGIDLTSALNARSKMANALDASALKLAGKLSVAKLSDDEIQAGLEKMFTANLSRFDLKASALSELEFEVDWTKGILDVWSDVSVKTHFIGLGGLGPEKLDVGVTSRVSFASQALELALVLDVTGSMDGDISSLKEASQLLFEALVPENAGRHDQRIRVSIVPYSQGVNLGAKAWKVTNRQSDSSNCVATRGGPNAFTDAYYNYRGARSNFFVAPGALDYFVIRRGSNVSWYPPRNNCPESEILPLTNSRKTLLAAVDALEAQGGTAGQAGIAWGWKALSWTWHPFWPSGSDPAKSFSSQVGKAAVIMTDGDFNVHYTERFNAGCAPVEETDGEDSTHGGKRNRRDNDDDDDDDDDDKKRERGGRCSGGTYSIEEYLPGATKRDAPATQALALCEAMKEQDVVIYTVYFETTGAKFGKDLMKSCASDPDKFYLAEDRDGLKAAFSAIAIDNLSIYLAK
;
A
#
# COMPACT_ATOMS: atom_id res chain seq x y z
N MET A 1 -40.92 -51.31 -40.45
CA MET A 1 -41.13 -52.48 -39.59
C MET A 1 -41.71 -52.00 -38.27
N GLN A 2 -43.03 -51.99 -38.17
CA GLN A 2 -43.75 -51.76 -36.92
C GLN A 2 -43.58 -53.02 -36.07
N CYS A 3 -42.80 -52.98 -34.99
CA CYS A 3 -42.86 -54.02 -33.98
C CYS A 3 -44.13 -53.79 -33.17
N GLY A 4 -45.13 -54.67 -33.36
CA GLY A 4 -46.32 -54.70 -32.53
C GLY A 4 -45.95 -55.07 -31.10
N ILE A 5 -46.27 -54.21 -30.16
CA ILE A 5 -46.19 -54.50 -28.73
C ILE A 5 -47.34 -55.47 -28.44
N ASP A 6 -47.00 -56.75 -28.24
CA ASP A 6 -47.94 -57.76 -27.77
C ASP A 6 -48.30 -57.45 -26.30
N ASN A 7 -49.57 -57.09 -26.05
CA ASN A 7 -50.15 -56.71 -24.75
C ASN A 7 -50.36 -57.94 -23.83
N SER A 8 -49.36 -58.81 -23.75
CA SER A 8 -49.30 -59.90 -22.78
C SER A 8 -48.92 -59.35 -21.39
N PRO A 9 -49.56 -59.81 -20.29
CA PRO A 9 -49.25 -59.36 -18.93
C PRO A 9 -47.78 -59.61 -18.54
N HIS A 10 -47.09 -60.55 -19.19
CA HIS A 10 -45.67 -60.81 -19.00
C HIS A 10 -44.78 -59.71 -19.62
N SER A 11 -45.17 -59.15 -20.77
CA SER A 11 -44.44 -58.08 -21.45
C SER A 11 -44.44 -56.78 -20.63
N ALA A 12 -45.58 -56.47 -20.00
CA ALA A 12 -45.72 -55.30 -19.14
C ALA A 12 -44.87 -55.42 -17.86
N LEU A 13 -44.79 -56.62 -17.27
CA LEU A 13 -43.99 -56.88 -16.07
C LEU A 13 -42.49 -56.73 -16.36
N VAL A 14 -42.03 -57.22 -17.51
CA VAL A 14 -40.63 -57.09 -17.95
C VAL A 14 -40.25 -55.62 -18.17
N LEU A 15 -41.11 -54.86 -18.84
CA LEU A 15 -40.91 -53.42 -19.05
C LEU A 15 -40.76 -52.69 -17.72
N LEU A 16 -41.62 -53.01 -16.75
CA LEU A 16 -41.63 -52.37 -15.43
C LEU A 16 -40.34 -52.67 -14.65
N VAL A 17 -39.83 -53.90 -14.71
CA VAL A 17 -38.53 -54.26 -14.10
C VAL A 17 -37.37 -53.50 -14.75
N VAL A 18 -37.38 -53.36 -16.09
CA VAL A 18 -36.35 -52.60 -16.82
C VAL A 18 -36.36 -51.12 -16.43
N VAL A 19 -37.54 -50.50 -16.32
CA VAL A 19 -37.66 -49.11 -15.89
C VAL A 19 -37.17 -48.91 -14.45
N VAL A 20 -37.52 -49.81 -13.53
CA VAL A 20 -37.07 -49.71 -12.13
C VAL A 20 -35.56 -49.84 -12.02
N VAL A 21 -34.95 -50.85 -12.65
CA VAL A 21 -33.48 -51.03 -12.60
C VAL A 21 -32.77 -49.90 -13.35
N GLY A 22 -33.27 -49.51 -14.52
CA GLY A 22 -32.70 -48.48 -15.37
C GLY A 22 -32.82 -47.07 -14.78
N SER A 23 -33.82 -46.81 -13.93
CA SER A 23 -33.99 -45.52 -13.24
C SER A 23 -32.77 -45.16 -12.38
N GLY A 24 -32.10 -46.16 -11.80
CA GLY A 24 -30.87 -45.97 -11.05
C GLY A 24 -29.72 -45.47 -11.94
N ILE A 25 -29.66 -45.92 -13.20
CA ILE A 25 -28.66 -45.47 -14.18
C ILE A 25 -28.95 -44.04 -14.60
N ASP A 26 -30.20 -43.72 -14.95
CA ASP A 26 -30.61 -42.37 -15.33
C ASP A 26 -30.37 -41.37 -14.19
N LEU A 27 -30.72 -41.73 -12.96
CA LEU A 27 -30.46 -40.90 -11.78
C LEU A 27 -28.96 -40.73 -11.52
N THR A 28 -28.17 -41.80 -11.64
CA THR A 28 -26.70 -41.72 -11.50
C THR A 28 -26.09 -40.81 -12.56
N SER A 29 -26.58 -40.88 -13.80
CA SER A 29 -26.17 -40.00 -14.90
C SER A 29 -26.50 -38.54 -14.59
N ALA A 30 -27.73 -38.26 -14.16
CA ALA A 30 -28.18 -36.92 -13.78
C ALA A 30 -27.37 -36.35 -12.59
N LEU A 31 -27.10 -37.15 -11.56
CA LEU A 31 -26.29 -36.75 -10.41
C LEU A 31 -24.82 -36.50 -10.79
N ASN A 32 -24.25 -37.32 -11.68
CA ASN A 32 -22.90 -37.12 -12.20
C ASN A 32 -22.81 -35.83 -13.03
N ALA A 33 -23.84 -35.53 -13.83
CA ALA A 33 -23.92 -34.26 -14.56
C ALA A 33 -23.98 -33.09 -13.58
N ARG A 34 -24.87 -33.15 -12.59
CA ARG A 34 -24.99 -32.14 -11.52
C ARG A 34 -23.67 -31.87 -10.81
N SER A 35 -22.99 -32.92 -10.33
CA SER A 35 -21.73 -32.79 -9.60
C SER A 35 -20.63 -32.13 -10.45
N LYS A 36 -20.52 -32.50 -11.74
CA LYS A 36 -19.53 -31.91 -12.64
C LYS A 36 -19.83 -30.45 -12.97
N MET A 37 -21.10 -30.11 -13.20
CA MET A 37 -21.49 -28.72 -13.43
C MET A 37 -21.28 -27.86 -12.21
N ALA A 38 -21.61 -28.36 -11.00
CA ALA A 38 -21.36 -27.64 -9.76
C ALA A 38 -19.87 -27.29 -9.61
N ASN A 39 -18.98 -28.28 -9.79
CA ASN A 39 -17.54 -28.04 -9.74
C ASN A 39 -17.05 -27.05 -10.81
N ALA A 40 -17.60 -27.12 -12.03
CA ALA A 40 -17.25 -26.20 -13.11
C ALA A 40 -17.77 -24.77 -12.85
N LEU A 41 -18.98 -24.64 -12.29
CA LEU A 41 -19.62 -23.38 -11.96
C LEU A 41 -18.86 -22.69 -10.83
N ASP A 42 -18.55 -23.42 -9.75
CA ASP A 42 -17.79 -22.93 -8.61
C ASP A 42 -16.41 -22.41 -9.02
N ALA A 43 -15.66 -23.19 -9.82
CA ALA A 43 -14.36 -22.78 -10.33
C ALA A 43 -14.46 -21.52 -11.23
N SER A 44 -15.54 -21.37 -11.97
CA SER A 44 -15.77 -20.23 -12.87
C SER A 44 -16.15 -18.98 -12.08
N ALA A 45 -17.09 -19.10 -11.14
CA ALA A 45 -17.51 -18.04 -10.25
C ALA A 45 -16.33 -17.53 -9.42
N LEU A 46 -15.54 -18.44 -8.81
CA LEU A 46 -14.36 -18.08 -8.01
C LEU A 46 -13.32 -17.31 -8.83
N LYS A 47 -13.05 -17.77 -10.06
CA LYS A 47 -12.09 -17.10 -10.94
C LYS A 47 -12.57 -15.72 -11.39
N LEU A 48 -13.89 -15.56 -11.59
CA LEU A 48 -14.46 -14.27 -11.92
C LEU A 48 -14.48 -13.33 -10.70
N ALA A 49 -14.76 -13.84 -9.49
CA ALA A 49 -14.72 -13.08 -8.24
C ALA A 49 -13.37 -12.36 -8.08
N GLY A 50 -12.26 -13.05 -8.37
CA GLY A 50 -10.92 -12.42 -8.35
C GLY A 50 -10.79 -11.22 -9.30
N LYS A 51 -11.43 -11.25 -10.47
CA LYS A 51 -11.46 -10.11 -11.40
C LYS A 51 -12.36 -8.98 -10.90
N LEU A 52 -13.52 -9.32 -10.35
CA LEU A 52 -14.48 -8.36 -9.80
C LEU A 52 -13.91 -7.61 -8.59
N SER A 53 -13.02 -8.24 -7.81
CA SER A 53 -12.31 -7.59 -6.70
C SER A 53 -11.45 -6.41 -7.15
N VAL A 54 -10.85 -6.47 -8.35
CA VAL A 54 -9.91 -5.45 -8.85
C VAL A 54 -10.52 -4.48 -9.86
N ALA A 55 -11.59 -4.88 -10.54
CA ALA A 55 -12.21 -4.10 -11.60
C ALA A 55 -13.73 -4.27 -11.63
N LYS A 56 -14.45 -3.18 -11.91
CA LYS A 56 -15.86 -3.20 -12.23
C LYS A 56 -16.04 -3.64 -13.69
N LEU A 57 -16.62 -4.81 -13.89
CA LEU A 57 -16.88 -5.35 -15.22
C LEU A 57 -18.31 -5.04 -15.64
N SER A 58 -18.54 -4.85 -16.93
CA SER A 58 -19.88 -4.83 -17.51
C SER A 58 -20.50 -6.23 -17.51
N ASP A 59 -21.83 -6.28 -17.60
CA ASP A 59 -22.57 -7.55 -17.64
C ASP A 59 -22.11 -8.44 -18.82
N ASP A 60 -21.81 -7.85 -19.98
CA ASP A 60 -21.27 -8.56 -21.15
C ASP A 60 -19.90 -9.19 -20.87
N GLU A 61 -19.02 -8.48 -20.15
CA GLU A 61 -17.70 -9.00 -19.76
C GLU A 61 -17.78 -10.10 -18.71
N ILE A 62 -18.76 -9.99 -17.79
CA ILE A 62 -19.06 -11.03 -16.79
C ILE A 62 -19.55 -12.28 -17.49
N GLN A 63 -20.55 -12.15 -18.38
CA GLN A 63 -21.11 -13.26 -19.14
C GLN A 63 -20.02 -13.98 -19.97
N ALA A 64 -19.25 -13.22 -20.77
CA ALA A 64 -18.17 -13.77 -21.57
C ALA A 64 -17.08 -14.43 -20.71
N GLY A 65 -16.82 -13.87 -19.52
CA GLY A 65 -15.91 -14.44 -18.52
C GLY A 65 -16.39 -15.78 -17.98
N LEU A 66 -17.67 -15.86 -17.56
CA LEU A 66 -18.31 -17.06 -17.05
C LEU A 66 -18.36 -18.16 -18.11
N GLU A 67 -18.86 -17.87 -19.30
CA GLU A 67 -18.95 -18.84 -20.40
C GLU A 67 -17.58 -19.43 -20.75
N LYS A 68 -16.55 -18.58 -20.85
CA LYS A 68 -15.19 -19.01 -21.14
C LYS A 68 -14.65 -19.96 -20.08
N MET A 69 -14.83 -19.64 -18.80
CA MET A 69 -14.30 -20.47 -17.70
C MET A 69 -15.14 -21.73 -17.50
N PHE A 70 -16.45 -21.62 -17.61
CA PHE A 70 -17.38 -22.73 -17.46
C PHE A 70 -17.16 -23.78 -18.56
N THR A 71 -17.00 -23.34 -19.81
CA THR A 71 -16.67 -24.22 -20.94
C THR A 71 -15.31 -24.91 -20.79
N ALA A 72 -14.32 -24.22 -20.22
CA ALA A 72 -12.99 -24.77 -19.97
C ALA A 72 -13.01 -25.86 -18.87
N ASN A 73 -13.87 -25.70 -17.87
CA ASN A 73 -14.01 -26.64 -16.76
C ASN A 73 -14.98 -27.80 -17.07
N LEU A 74 -15.90 -27.62 -18.02
CA LEU A 74 -16.70 -28.71 -18.58
C LEU A 74 -15.87 -29.51 -19.59
N SER A 75 -15.38 -30.69 -19.18
CA SER A 75 -14.74 -31.67 -20.08
C SER A 75 -15.72 -32.18 -21.17
N ARG A 76 -15.26 -33.02 -22.14
CA ARG A 76 -15.93 -33.48 -23.38
C ARG A 76 -17.32 -34.15 -23.21
N PHE A 77 -18.28 -33.50 -22.59
CA PHE A 77 -19.67 -33.94 -22.46
C PHE A 77 -20.55 -33.22 -23.48
N ASP A 78 -21.56 -33.93 -23.98
CA ASP A 78 -22.56 -33.45 -24.95
C ASP A 78 -23.56 -32.43 -24.34
N LEU A 79 -23.35 -32.04 -23.07
CA LEU A 79 -24.19 -31.11 -22.31
C LEU A 79 -23.69 -29.66 -22.37
N LYS A 80 -22.57 -29.40 -23.05
CA LYS A 80 -21.96 -28.05 -23.11
C LYS A 80 -22.90 -27.00 -23.66
N ALA A 81 -23.56 -27.28 -24.77
CA ALA A 81 -24.43 -26.30 -25.43
C ALA A 81 -25.64 -25.94 -24.55
N SER A 82 -26.29 -26.95 -23.96
CA SER A 82 -27.47 -26.76 -23.11
C SER A 82 -27.16 -26.11 -21.77
N ALA A 83 -26.02 -26.41 -21.15
CA ALA A 83 -25.64 -25.77 -19.90
C ALA A 83 -25.19 -24.30 -20.10
N LEU A 84 -24.63 -23.98 -21.27
CA LEU A 84 -24.24 -22.61 -21.61
C LEU A 84 -25.43 -21.73 -21.97
N SER A 85 -26.49 -22.29 -22.58
CA SER A 85 -27.66 -21.49 -22.99
C SER A 85 -28.49 -20.96 -21.82
N GLU A 86 -28.39 -21.60 -20.65
CA GLU A 86 -29.12 -21.24 -19.42
C GLU A 86 -28.17 -20.71 -18.33
N LEU A 87 -26.95 -20.32 -18.68
CA LEU A 87 -26.00 -19.76 -17.72
C LEU A 87 -26.35 -18.30 -17.43
N GLU A 88 -26.79 -18.04 -16.21
CA GLU A 88 -27.23 -16.72 -15.75
C GLU A 88 -26.46 -16.31 -14.49
N PHE A 89 -26.46 -15.01 -14.20
CA PHE A 89 -25.81 -14.45 -13.02
C PHE A 89 -26.51 -13.20 -12.49
N GLU A 90 -26.25 -12.91 -11.21
CA GLU A 90 -26.61 -11.66 -10.56
C GLU A 90 -25.41 -11.15 -9.76
N VAL A 91 -25.14 -9.85 -9.83
CA VAL A 91 -24.02 -9.22 -9.11
C VAL A 91 -24.51 -8.09 -8.19
N ASP A 92 -24.29 -8.26 -6.89
CA ASP A 92 -24.51 -7.22 -5.88
C ASP A 92 -23.17 -6.53 -5.58
N TRP A 93 -22.92 -5.41 -6.26
CA TRP A 93 -21.71 -4.60 -6.06
C TRP A 93 -21.61 -3.96 -4.67
N THR A 94 -22.72 -3.82 -3.96
CA THR A 94 -22.74 -3.21 -2.62
C THR A 94 -22.29 -4.23 -1.59
N LYS A 95 -22.76 -5.48 -1.71
CA LYS A 95 -22.37 -6.58 -0.83
C LYS A 95 -21.14 -7.34 -1.29
N GLY A 96 -20.70 -7.13 -2.53
CA GLY A 96 -19.62 -7.90 -3.14
C GLY A 96 -20.02 -9.36 -3.34
N ILE A 97 -21.21 -9.64 -3.84
CA ILE A 97 -21.70 -11.01 -4.05
C ILE A 97 -21.96 -11.23 -5.54
N LEU A 98 -21.47 -12.35 -6.07
CA LEU A 98 -21.80 -12.88 -7.39
C LEU A 98 -22.55 -14.21 -7.18
N ASP A 99 -23.80 -14.24 -7.61
CA ASP A 99 -24.61 -15.44 -7.71
C ASP A 99 -24.62 -15.90 -9.18
N VAL A 100 -24.34 -17.17 -9.43
CA VAL A 100 -24.34 -17.77 -10.76
C VAL A 100 -25.17 -19.04 -10.73
N TRP A 101 -26.00 -19.28 -11.73
CA TRP A 101 -26.77 -20.51 -11.85
C TRP A 101 -26.82 -21.00 -13.30
N SER A 102 -27.07 -22.30 -13.44
CA SER A 102 -27.21 -22.96 -14.72
C SER A 102 -28.10 -24.20 -14.56
N ASP A 103 -29.02 -24.37 -15.50
CA ASP A 103 -29.92 -25.51 -15.57
C ASP A 103 -29.63 -26.33 -16.83
N VAL A 104 -29.71 -27.66 -16.71
CA VAL A 104 -29.63 -28.55 -17.87
C VAL A 104 -30.60 -29.71 -17.78
N SER A 105 -31.20 -30.05 -18.90
CA SER A 105 -32.04 -31.25 -19.03
C SER A 105 -31.21 -32.44 -19.49
N VAL A 106 -31.06 -33.45 -18.62
CA VAL A 106 -30.40 -34.71 -18.94
C VAL A 106 -31.43 -35.68 -19.50
N LYS A 107 -31.19 -36.21 -20.70
CA LYS A 107 -32.08 -37.20 -21.32
C LYS A 107 -32.14 -38.48 -20.49
N THR A 108 -33.36 -38.99 -20.25
CA THR A 108 -33.55 -40.30 -19.63
C THR A 108 -33.61 -41.37 -20.71
N HIS A 109 -32.93 -42.49 -20.47
CA HIS A 109 -32.95 -43.63 -21.40
C HIS A 109 -33.92 -44.73 -20.95
N PHE A 110 -34.16 -44.82 -19.65
CA PHE A 110 -34.97 -45.87 -19.04
C PHE A 110 -36.25 -45.32 -18.42
N ILE A 111 -36.20 -44.18 -17.72
CA ILE A 111 -37.36 -43.56 -17.07
C ILE A 111 -38.44 -43.17 -18.10
N GLY A 112 -38.03 -42.64 -19.26
CA GLY A 112 -38.95 -42.31 -20.34
C GLY A 112 -39.47 -43.52 -21.14
N LEU A 113 -38.98 -44.74 -20.86
CA LEU A 113 -39.31 -45.92 -21.65
C LEU A 113 -40.79 -46.29 -21.46
N GLY A 114 -41.54 -46.36 -22.56
CA GLY A 114 -42.95 -46.73 -22.55
C GLY A 114 -43.89 -45.66 -22.01
N GLY A 115 -43.44 -44.40 -21.88
CA GLY A 115 -44.27 -43.29 -21.38
C GLY A 115 -44.55 -43.34 -19.87
N LEU A 116 -43.78 -44.12 -19.11
CA LEU A 116 -43.95 -44.31 -17.67
C LEU A 116 -43.34 -43.20 -16.82
N GLY A 117 -42.57 -42.30 -17.43
CA GLY A 117 -41.89 -41.20 -16.75
C GLY A 117 -41.39 -40.12 -17.72
N PRO A 118 -40.74 -39.07 -17.19
CA PRO A 118 -40.27 -37.96 -18.00
C PRO A 118 -39.11 -38.38 -18.91
N GLU A 119 -39.10 -37.88 -20.15
CA GLU A 119 -38.04 -38.11 -21.14
C GLU A 119 -36.71 -37.38 -20.82
N LYS A 120 -36.77 -36.44 -19.88
CA LYS A 120 -35.64 -35.65 -19.41
C LYS A 120 -35.75 -35.40 -17.90
N LEU A 121 -34.62 -35.26 -17.24
CA LEU A 121 -34.51 -34.81 -15.86
C LEU A 121 -33.75 -33.49 -15.85
N ASP A 122 -34.37 -32.45 -15.31
CA ASP A 122 -33.74 -31.15 -15.14
C ASP A 122 -32.86 -31.17 -13.89
N VAL A 123 -31.63 -30.71 -14.05
CA VAL A 123 -30.67 -30.56 -12.97
C VAL A 123 -30.12 -29.14 -12.99
N GLY A 124 -30.40 -28.42 -11.91
CA GLY A 124 -29.89 -27.06 -11.67
C GLY A 124 -28.71 -27.05 -10.72
N VAL A 125 -27.80 -26.12 -10.94
CA VAL A 125 -26.67 -25.81 -10.06
C VAL A 125 -26.62 -24.30 -9.81
N THR A 126 -26.27 -23.93 -8.58
CA THR A 126 -26.09 -22.54 -8.17
C THR A 126 -24.78 -22.43 -7.40
N SER A 127 -24.02 -21.36 -7.65
CA SER A 127 -22.80 -21.01 -6.95
C SER A 127 -22.88 -19.57 -6.48
N ARG A 128 -22.51 -19.33 -5.22
CA ARG A 128 -22.41 -18.00 -4.64
C ARG A 128 -20.97 -17.77 -4.22
N VAL A 129 -20.39 -16.67 -4.69
CA VAL A 129 -19.04 -16.25 -4.30
C VAL A 129 -19.05 -14.79 -3.86
N SER A 130 -18.21 -14.46 -2.90
CA SER A 130 -17.94 -13.08 -2.50
C SER A 130 -16.73 -12.53 -3.25
N PHE A 131 -16.75 -11.25 -3.60
CA PHE A 131 -15.63 -10.47 -4.12
C PHE A 131 -15.50 -9.13 -3.35
N ALA A 132 -14.37 -8.44 -3.47
CA ALA A 132 -14.11 -7.24 -2.68
C ALA A 132 -15.12 -6.14 -3.05
N SER A 133 -15.97 -5.73 -2.12
CA SER A 133 -16.98 -4.68 -2.34
C SER A 133 -16.44 -3.26 -2.18
N GLN A 134 -15.26 -3.11 -1.58
CA GLN A 134 -14.56 -1.83 -1.38
C GLN A 134 -13.40 -1.64 -2.36
N ALA A 135 -13.20 -0.42 -2.82
CA ALA A 135 -12.00 -0.03 -3.55
C ALA A 135 -10.80 0.04 -2.57
N LEU A 136 -9.57 -0.01 -3.09
CA LEU A 136 -8.35 0.00 -2.29
C LEU A 136 -7.41 1.12 -2.74
N GLU A 137 -6.92 1.90 -1.78
CA GLU A 137 -5.78 2.80 -1.93
C GLU A 137 -4.58 2.22 -1.18
N LEU A 138 -3.50 1.92 -1.92
CA LEU A 138 -2.31 1.28 -1.39
C LEU A 138 -1.11 2.21 -1.46
N ALA A 139 -0.42 2.45 -0.36
CA ALA A 139 0.90 3.08 -0.37
C ALA A 139 2.00 2.04 -0.24
N LEU A 140 2.82 1.91 -1.28
CA LEU A 140 4.00 1.05 -1.28
C LEU A 140 5.22 1.89 -0.88
N VAL A 141 5.65 1.75 0.37
CA VAL A 141 6.79 2.47 0.98
C VAL A 141 8.03 1.59 0.88
N LEU A 142 8.98 1.99 0.02
CA LEU A 142 10.08 1.16 -0.45
C LEU A 142 11.42 1.68 0.03
N ASP A 143 12.17 0.82 0.73
CA ASP A 143 13.56 1.08 1.07
C ASP A 143 14.43 1.00 -0.19
N VAL A 144 15.02 2.13 -0.56
CA VAL A 144 15.99 2.24 -1.65
C VAL A 144 17.33 2.77 -1.12
N THR A 145 17.69 2.38 0.10
CA THR A 145 18.92 2.80 0.76
C THR A 145 20.14 2.04 0.23
N GLY A 146 21.34 2.51 0.54
CA GLY A 146 22.57 1.90 0.03
C GLY A 146 22.77 0.44 0.46
N SER A 147 22.14 -0.04 1.53
CA SER A 147 22.17 -1.47 1.90
C SER A 147 21.48 -2.34 0.86
N MET A 148 20.51 -1.79 0.12
CA MET A 148 19.75 -2.47 -0.93
C MET A 148 20.49 -2.58 -2.27
N ASP A 149 21.72 -2.06 -2.43
CA ASP A 149 22.41 -2.04 -3.75
C ASP A 149 22.50 -3.43 -4.41
N GLY A 150 22.78 -4.48 -3.64
CA GLY A 150 22.81 -5.86 -4.13
C GLY A 150 21.43 -6.50 -4.35
N ASP A 151 20.39 -5.88 -3.80
CA ASP A 151 19.08 -6.49 -3.56
C ASP A 151 17.92 -5.73 -4.21
N ILE A 152 18.19 -4.56 -4.78
CA ILE A 152 17.18 -3.68 -5.39
C ILE A 152 16.45 -4.38 -6.53
N SER A 153 17.14 -5.27 -7.27
CA SER A 153 16.52 -6.08 -8.32
C SER A 153 15.44 -7.02 -7.78
N SER A 154 15.65 -7.62 -6.59
CA SER A 154 14.67 -8.46 -5.90
C SER A 154 13.44 -7.65 -5.51
N LEU A 155 13.65 -6.44 -4.99
CA LEU A 155 12.55 -5.52 -4.63
C LEU A 155 11.73 -5.11 -5.85
N LYS A 156 12.40 -4.81 -6.97
CA LYS A 156 11.75 -4.45 -8.24
C LYS A 156 10.81 -5.56 -8.70
N GLU A 157 11.31 -6.79 -8.77
CA GLU A 157 10.52 -7.93 -9.21
C GLU A 157 9.35 -8.25 -8.28
N ALA A 158 9.56 -8.20 -6.97
CA ALA A 158 8.50 -8.43 -5.99
C ALA A 158 7.37 -7.38 -6.12
N SER A 159 7.74 -6.11 -6.33
CA SER A 159 6.80 -5.02 -6.55
C SER A 159 6.05 -5.16 -7.88
N GLN A 160 6.71 -5.63 -8.94
CA GLN A 160 6.06 -5.91 -10.23
C GLN A 160 4.98 -7.00 -10.09
N LEU A 161 5.27 -8.10 -9.37
CA LEU A 161 4.28 -9.16 -9.09
C LEU A 161 3.05 -8.63 -8.34
N LEU A 162 3.26 -7.74 -7.36
CA LEU A 162 2.17 -7.08 -6.64
C LEU A 162 1.26 -6.29 -7.60
N PHE A 163 1.83 -5.49 -8.51
CA PHE A 163 1.04 -4.71 -9.46
C PHE A 163 0.35 -5.57 -10.52
N GLU A 164 1.00 -6.65 -10.95
CA GLU A 164 0.42 -7.62 -11.87
C GLU A 164 -0.80 -8.32 -11.29
N ALA A 165 -0.80 -8.57 -9.98
CA ALA A 165 -1.94 -9.13 -9.26
C ALA A 165 -3.06 -8.10 -9.02
N LEU A 166 -2.71 -6.87 -8.62
CA LEU A 166 -3.69 -5.89 -8.12
C LEU A 166 -4.26 -4.94 -9.19
N VAL A 167 -3.50 -4.60 -10.24
CA VAL A 167 -3.85 -3.49 -11.15
C VAL A 167 -3.96 -4.01 -12.58
N PRO A 168 -5.08 -4.57 -13.05
CA PRO A 168 -5.20 -5.20 -14.38
C PRO A 168 -4.91 -4.23 -15.55
N GLU A 169 -4.27 -4.71 -16.64
CA GLU A 169 -3.87 -3.87 -17.80
C GLU A 169 -5.04 -3.28 -18.59
N ASN A 170 -6.16 -3.99 -18.69
CA ASN A 170 -7.25 -3.69 -19.64
C ASN A 170 -8.53 -3.16 -18.99
N ALA A 171 -8.54 -2.91 -17.69
CA ALA A 171 -9.70 -2.30 -17.05
C ALA A 171 -9.72 -0.80 -17.37
N GLY A 172 -10.87 -0.30 -17.83
CA GLY A 172 -11.07 1.13 -18.07
C GLY A 172 -10.67 1.95 -16.85
N ARG A 173 -10.19 3.18 -17.06
CA ARG A 173 -9.63 4.03 -15.99
C ARG A 173 -10.61 4.34 -14.85
N HIS A 174 -11.92 4.21 -15.10
CA HIS A 174 -13.00 4.38 -14.13
C HIS A 174 -13.46 3.06 -13.49
N ASP A 175 -13.05 1.94 -14.07
CA ASP A 175 -13.48 0.60 -13.67
C ASP A 175 -12.50 -0.03 -12.69
N GLN A 176 -11.26 0.45 -12.65
CA GLN A 176 -10.25 -0.04 -11.71
C GLN A 176 -10.55 0.38 -10.27
N ARG A 177 -10.56 -0.61 -9.38
CA ARG A 177 -10.92 -0.44 -7.97
C ARG A 177 -9.69 -0.30 -7.07
N ILE A 178 -8.49 -0.50 -7.61
CA ILE A 178 -7.23 -0.39 -6.87
C ILE A 178 -6.39 0.75 -7.43
N ARG A 179 -5.89 1.60 -6.53
CA ARG A 179 -4.94 2.67 -6.82
C ARG A 179 -3.72 2.49 -5.93
N VAL A 180 -2.54 2.65 -6.50
CA VAL A 180 -1.27 2.47 -5.77
C VAL A 180 -0.42 3.72 -5.89
N SER A 181 0.18 4.15 -4.80
CA SER A 181 1.27 5.13 -4.75
C SER A 181 2.57 4.43 -4.41
N ILE A 182 3.69 4.88 -4.97
CA ILE A 182 5.02 4.36 -4.65
C ILE A 182 5.79 5.47 -3.94
N VAL A 183 6.33 5.15 -2.77
CA VAL A 183 7.09 6.08 -1.92
C VAL A 183 8.48 5.50 -1.68
N PRO A 184 9.43 5.72 -2.61
CA PRO A 184 10.82 5.35 -2.40
C PRO A 184 11.40 6.25 -1.30
N TYR A 185 12.15 5.66 -0.36
CA TYR A 185 12.85 6.41 0.66
C TYR A 185 14.30 6.00 0.80
N SER A 186 15.12 7.00 1.13
CA SER A 186 16.47 6.80 1.66
C SER A 186 16.66 7.75 2.85
N GLN A 187 17.52 8.78 2.75
CA GLN A 187 17.67 9.81 3.79
C GLN A 187 16.45 10.74 3.87
N GLY A 188 15.50 10.59 2.97
CA GLY A 188 14.25 11.31 2.87
C GLY A 188 13.45 10.77 1.71
N VAL A 189 12.46 11.53 1.27
CA VAL A 189 11.61 11.23 0.12
C VAL A 189 11.76 12.33 -0.90
N ASN A 190 11.92 11.95 -2.16
CA ASN A 190 12.02 12.88 -3.28
C ASN A 190 10.61 13.29 -3.73
N LEU A 191 10.29 14.58 -3.62
CA LEU A 191 9.01 15.18 -4.06
C LEU A 191 9.16 16.01 -5.35
N GLY A 192 10.29 15.87 -6.03
CA GLY A 192 10.66 16.72 -7.16
C GLY A 192 10.63 18.20 -6.79
N ALA A 193 10.24 19.03 -7.76
CA ALA A 193 10.13 20.48 -7.58
C ALA A 193 9.12 20.89 -6.48
N LYS A 194 8.25 19.98 -6.01
CA LYS A 194 7.27 20.28 -4.97
C LYS A 194 7.88 20.34 -3.57
N ALA A 195 9.07 19.78 -3.37
CA ALA A 195 9.81 19.86 -2.11
C ALA A 195 9.95 21.31 -1.63
N TRP A 196 10.23 22.22 -2.58
CA TRP A 196 10.33 23.67 -2.34
C TRP A 196 9.10 24.26 -1.64
N LYS A 197 7.91 23.80 -2.04
CA LYS A 197 6.63 24.31 -1.51
C LYS A 197 6.38 23.80 -0.09
N VAL A 198 6.63 22.51 0.13
CA VAL A 198 6.40 21.85 1.43
C VAL A 198 7.36 22.37 2.49
N THR A 199 8.59 22.69 2.08
CA THR A 199 9.67 23.11 2.97
C THR A 199 9.72 24.62 3.18
N ASN A 200 8.67 25.37 2.80
CA ASN A 200 8.63 26.83 2.87
C ASN A 200 9.87 27.51 2.26
N ARG A 201 10.29 27.05 1.07
CA ARG A 201 11.46 27.60 0.35
C ARG A 201 12.77 27.41 1.12
N GLN A 202 12.91 26.27 1.77
CA GLN A 202 14.19 25.89 2.39
C GLN A 202 14.93 24.88 1.53
N SER A 203 14.25 24.12 0.66
CA SER A 203 14.88 23.16 -0.25
C SER A 203 15.37 23.82 -1.54
N ASP A 204 16.11 24.91 -1.42
CA ASP A 204 16.66 25.71 -2.52
C ASP A 204 17.73 24.89 -3.27
N SER A 205 17.30 23.98 -4.15
CA SER A 205 18.04 22.99 -4.98
C SER A 205 17.81 21.52 -4.62
N SER A 206 17.19 21.20 -3.48
CA SER A 206 16.93 19.81 -3.07
C SER A 206 15.48 19.42 -3.37
N ASN A 207 15.29 18.29 -4.04
CA ASN A 207 13.98 17.67 -4.23
C ASN A 207 13.54 16.87 -2.99
N CYS A 208 14.31 16.93 -1.90
CA CYS A 208 14.19 15.99 -0.80
C CYS A 208 13.52 16.56 0.44
N VAL A 209 12.57 15.80 0.97
CA VAL A 209 11.86 16.13 2.22
C VAL A 209 11.87 14.93 3.15
N ALA A 210 12.17 15.17 4.43
CA ALA A 210 12.14 14.13 5.45
C ALA A 210 10.85 14.22 6.29
N THR A 211 10.93 13.93 7.59
CA THR A 211 9.80 14.03 8.53
C THR A 211 9.50 15.49 8.92
N ARG A 212 8.38 15.66 9.63
CA ARG A 212 8.00 16.94 10.24
C ARG A 212 8.40 16.95 11.72
N GLY A 213 8.93 18.07 12.20
CA GLY A 213 9.11 18.38 13.62
C GLY A 213 7.91 19.07 14.29
N GLY A 214 8.05 19.33 15.58
CA GLY A 214 7.06 20.07 16.38
C GLY A 214 5.74 19.32 16.63
N PRO A 215 4.67 20.02 17.05
CA PRO A 215 3.44 19.40 17.55
C PRO A 215 2.69 18.51 16.56
N ASN A 216 2.97 18.66 15.26
CA ASN A 216 2.30 17.93 14.19
C ASN A 216 3.17 16.80 13.59
N ALA A 217 4.27 16.42 14.26
CA ALA A 217 5.25 15.46 13.74
C ALA A 217 4.65 14.12 13.31
N PHE A 218 3.67 13.63 14.07
CA PHE A 218 3.02 12.33 13.86
C PHE A 218 1.56 12.48 13.41
N THR A 219 1.30 13.48 12.58
CA THR A 219 -0.04 13.77 12.04
C THR A 219 -0.02 13.84 10.52
N ASP A 220 -1.19 13.69 9.92
CA ASP A 220 -1.38 13.93 8.50
C ASP A 220 -1.59 15.43 8.18
N ALA A 221 -1.47 16.33 9.15
CA ALA A 221 -1.73 17.76 8.96
C ALA A 221 -1.07 18.31 7.69
N TYR A 222 -1.85 19.05 6.89
CA TYR A 222 -1.36 19.67 5.65
C TYR A 222 -0.21 20.65 5.94
N TYR A 223 0.67 20.90 4.98
CA TYR A 223 1.65 21.97 5.12
C TYR A 223 0.93 23.32 5.09
N ASN A 224 1.26 24.22 6.02
CA ASN A 224 0.63 25.53 6.09
C ASN A 224 1.68 26.61 5.81
N TYR A 225 1.46 27.36 4.71
CA TYR A 225 2.31 28.50 4.35
C TYR A 225 1.87 29.72 5.18
N ARG A 226 2.34 29.82 6.42
CA ARG A 226 2.10 31.00 7.29
C ARG A 226 3.34 31.88 7.46
N GLY A 227 4.24 31.92 6.47
CA GLY A 227 5.44 32.76 6.52
C GLY A 227 6.46 32.41 7.62
N ALA A 228 6.12 31.52 8.56
CA ALA A 228 7.04 30.89 9.49
C ALA A 228 7.84 29.76 8.79
N ARG A 229 8.96 29.35 9.40
CA ARG A 229 9.77 28.24 8.90
C ARG A 229 8.93 26.97 8.74
N SER A 230 9.26 26.16 7.74
CA SER A 230 8.64 24.85 7.58
C SER A 230 9.08 23.96 8.74
N ASN A 231 8.13 23.23 9.32
CA ASN A 231 8.45 22.18 10.26
C ASN A 231 8.87 20.88 9.54
N PHE A 232 8.69 20.79 8.22
CA PHE A 232 9.29 19.71 7.43
C PHE A 232 10.77 19.96 7.26
N PHE A 233 11.55 18.94 7.58
CA PHE A 233 12.99 18.95 7.39
C PHE A 233 13.35 18.74 5.92
N VAL A 234 14.38 19.45 5.47
CA VAL A 234 14.96 19.31 4.14
C VAL A 234 16.09 18.29 4.19
N ALA A 235 16.14 17.37 3.24
CA ALA A 235 17.27 16.43 3.08
C ALA A 235 18.35 17.03 2.13
N PRO A 236 19.62 16.56 2.19
CA PRO A 236 20.78 17.46 2.17
C PRO A 236 21.05 18.15 0.82
N GLY A 237 21.42 19.41 0.92
CA GLY A 237 21.54 20.42 -0.13
C GLY A 237 21.26 21.82 0.44
N ALA A 238 20.39 21.87 1.46
CA ALA A 238 20.10 23.05 2.27
C ALA A 238 20.51 22.92 3.76
N LEU A 239 21.22 21.85 4.12
CA LEU A 239 21.71 21.62 5.48
C LEU A 239 23.15 22.10 5.60
N ASP A 240 23.49 22.69 6.74
CA ASP A 240 24.86 23.14 7.01
C ASP A 240 25.82 21.96 7.27
N TYR A 241 25.34 20.89 7.93
CA TYR A 241 26.13 19.70 8.30
C TYR A 241 25.25 18.46 8.52
N PHE A 242 25.85 17.27 8.38
CA PHE A 242 25.29 16.03 8.97
C PHE A 242 26.19 15.53 10.11
N VAL A 243 25.58 14.78 11.02
CA VAL A 243 26.21 14.31 12.25
C VAL A 243 26.24 12.80 12.28
N ILE A 244 27.38 12.23 12.64
CA ILE A 244 27.48 10.80 13.00
C ILE A 244 27.57 10.70 14.51
N ARG A 245 26.65 9.95 15.12
CA ARG A 245 26.63 9.68 16.56
C ARG A 245 26.96 8.22 16.85
N ARG A 246 28.06 7.98 17.57
CA ARG A 246 28.48 6.64 18.02
C ARG A 246 28.51 6.61 19.55
N GLY A 247 27.37 6.29 20.15
CA GLY A 247 27.17 6.46 21.59
C GLY A 247 27.30 7.93 21.97
N SER A 248 28.18 8.24 22.92
CA SER A 248 28.45 9.61 23.37
C SER A 248 29.31 10.44 22.40
N ASN A 249 29.93 9.81 21.39
CA ASN A 249 30.80 10.49 20.44
C ASN A 249 29.99 11.09 19.29
N VAL A 250 30.22 12.38 19.03
CA VAL A 250 29.53 13.16 17.99
C VAL A 250 30.57 13.68 17.00
N SER A 251 30.41 13.39 15.71
CA SER A 251 31.29 13.86 14.64
C SER A 251 30.49 14.63 13.59
N TRP A 252 31.04 15.76 13.14
CA TRP A 252 30.39 16.70 12.21
C TRP A 252 31.02 16.57 10.83
N TYR A 253 30.20 16.49 9.80
CA TYR A 253 30.62 16.31 8.42
C TYR A 253 29.88 17.29 7.49
N PRO A 254 30.53 17.69 6.37
CA PRO A 254 29.84 18.49 5.35
C PRO A 254 28.64 17.73 4.78
N PRO A 255 27.58 18.43 4.34
CA PRO A 255 26.35 17.80 3.88
C PRO A 255 26.61 16.85 2.68
N ARG A 256 25.87 15.74 2.63
CA ARG A 256 25.89 14.77 1.52
C ARG A 256 24.50 14.64 0.93
N ASN A 257 24.31 14.98 -0.34
CA ASN A 257 23.01 14.74 -0.99
C ASN A 257 22.84 13.24 -1.27
N ASN A 258 22.15 12.50 -0.40
CA ASN A 258 21.70 11.14 -0.70
C ASN A 258 20.17 11.03 -0.59
N CYS A 259 19.45 12.03 -1.12
CA CYS A 259 18.03 11.86 -1.43
C CYS A 259 17.87 10.75 -2.48
N PRO A 260 16.84 9.89 -2.44
CA PRO A 260 16.63 8.95 -3.54
C PRO A 260 16.42 9.69 -4.88
N GLU A 261 17.02 9.19 -5.98
CA GLU A 261 16.79 9.70 -7.34
C GLU A 261 15.30 9.53 -7.73
N SER A 262 14.68 8.43 -7.29
CA SER A 262 13.30 8.10 -7.60
C SER A 262 12.30 9.00 -6.86
N GLU A 263 11.53 9.79 -7.62
CA GLU A 263 10.46 10.65 -7.10
C GLU A 263 9.26 9.82 -6.61
N ILE A 264 8.57 10.32 -5.59
CA ILE A 264 7.29 9.77 -5.14
C ILE A 264 6.29 9.72 -6.30
N LEU A 265 5.68 8.56 -6.50
CA LEU A 265 4.56 8.41 -7.43
C LEU A 265 3.26 8.46 -6.63
N PRO A 266 2.41 9.49 -6.82
CA PRO A 266 1.13 9.57 -6.13
C PRO A 266 0.15 8.52 -6.67
N LEU A 267 -1.01 8.36 -6.00
CA LEU A 267 -1.98 7.31 -6.32
C LEU A 267 -2.33 7.28 -7.82
N THR A 268 -2.17 6.11 -8.43
CA THR A 268 -2.51 5.86 -9.83
C THR A 268 -3.04 4.45 -10.00
N ASN A 269 -3.83 4.25 -11.04
CA ASN A 269 -4.28 2.94 -11.50
C ASN A 269 -3.62 2.53 -12.83
N SER A 270 -2.57 3.24 -13.26
CA SER A 270 -1.83 2.84 -14.44
C SER A 270 -0.75 1.82 -14.08
N ARG A 271 -0.98 0.53 -14.39
CA ARG A 271 0.04 -0.52 -14.28
C ARG A 271 1.33 -0.11 -14.99
N LYS A 272 1.23 0.45 -16.20
CA LYS A 272 2.39 0.93 -16.97
C LYS A 272 3.21 1.96 -16.19
N THR A 273 2.56 2.95 -15.57
CA THR A 273 3.25 3.97 -14.76
C THR A 273 3.87 3.36 -13.50
N LEU A 274 3.18 2.44 -12.83
CA LEU A 274 3.69 1.74 -11.64
C LEU A 274 4.93 0.90 -11.96
N LEU A 275 4.88 0.11 -13.03
CA LEU A 275 6.00 -0.71 -13.49
C LEU A 275 7.20 0.16 -13.87
N ALA A 276 6.98 1.27 -14.60
CA ALA A 276 8.06 2.20 -14.96
C ALA A 276 8.70 2.87 -13.74
N ALA A 277 7.90 3.24 -12.74
CA ALA A 277 8.43 3.86 -11.51
C ALA A 277 9.26 2.88 -10.68
N VAL A 278 8.85 1.61 -10.59
CA VAL A 278 9.65 0.57 -9.91
C VAL A 278 10.92 0.22 -10.69
N ASP A 279 10.84 0.13 -12.01
CA ASP A 279 12.00 -0.18 -12.85
C ASP A 279 13.11 0.89 -12.71
N ALA A 280 12.73 2.14 -12.44
CA ALA A 280 13.63 3.27 -12.21
C ALA A 280 14.17 3.40 -10.77
N LEU A 281 13.91 2.43 -9.88
CA LEU A 281 14.45 2.49 -8.51
C LEU A 281 15.97 2.30 -8.48
N GLU A 282 16.64 3.12 -7.70
CA GLU A 282 18.10 3.05 -7.49
C GLU A 282 18.41 3.14 -6.00
N ALA A 283 19.33 2.29 -5.54
CA ALA A 283 19.72 2.18 -4.16
C ALA A 283 20.82 3.18 -3.82
N GLN A 284 20.60 4.06 -2.84
CA GLN A 284 21.63 4.98 -2.35
C GLN A 284 21.32 5.54 -0.96
N GLY A 285 22.32 6.07 -0.26
CA GLY A 285 22.12 6.82 0.98
C GLY A 285 21.84 5.97 2.23
N GLY A 286 21.41 6.63 3.31
CA GLY A 286 21.11 6.03 4.62
C GLY A 286 19.60 5.91 4.90
N THR A 287 19.23 5.18 5.95
CA THR A 287 17.88 4.64 6.12
C THR A 287 17.01 5.51 7.04
N ALA A 288 16.28 6.47 6.45
CA ALA A 288 15.27 7.30 7.15
C ALA A 288 13.84 6.75 6.95
N GLY A 289 13.60 5.50 7.34
CA GLY A 289 12.31 4.82 7.07
C GLY A 289 11.09 5.52 7.64
N GLN A 290 11.22 6.21 8.77
CA GLN A 290 10.15 7.06 9.30
C GLN A 290 9.72 8.19 8.34
N ALA A 291 10.61 8.70 7.48
CA ALA A 291 10.25 9.65 6.44
C ALA A 291 9.42 8.97 5.34
N GLY A 292 9.81 7.78 4.91
CA GLY A 292 9.04 6.95 3.99
C GLY A 292 7.63 6.67 4.50
N ILE A 293 7.50 6.27 5.77
CA ILE A 293 6.20 6.02 6.42
C ILE A 293 5.34 7.29 6.46
N ALA A 294 5.93 8.42 6.87
CA ALA A 294 5.21 9.69 6.94
C ALA A 294 4.66 10.12 5.57
N TRP A 295 5.45 9.97 4.51
CA TRP A 295 5.03 10.32 3.15
C TRP A 295 4.09 9.28 2.51
N GLY A 296 4.22 8.01 2.88
CA GLY A 296 3.25 6.96 2.57
C GLY A 296 1.86 7.30 3.12
N TRP A 297 1.79 7.73 4.39
CA TRP A 297 0.53 8.18 4.96
C TRP A 297 -0.05 9.42 4.25
N LYS A 298 0.81 10.39 3.88
CA LYS A 298 0.39 11.59 3.14
C LYS A 298 -0.09 11.29 1.72
N ALA A 299 0.45 10.25 1.08
CA ALA A 299 -0.05 9.76 -0.20
C ALA A 299 -1.47 9.17 -0.08
N LEU A 300 -1.85 8.70 1.11
CA LEU A 300 -3.18 8.14 1.40
C LEU A 300 -4.14 9.15 2.04
N SER A 301 -3.67 10.25 2.63
CA SER A 301 -4.54 11.17 3.35
C SER A 301 -5.27 12.18 2.46
N TRP A 302 -6.59 12.31 2.66
CA TRP A 302 -7.40 13.34 2.01
C TRP A 302 -6.92 14.76 2.32
N THR A 303 -6.34 15.00 3.49
CA THR A 303 -5.83 16.33 3.84
C THR A 303 -4.77 16.81 2.85
N TRP A 304 -4.10 15.88 2.15
CA TRP A 304 -3.10 16.13 1.13
C TRP A 304 -3.62 16.18 -0.31
N HIS A 305 -4.92 15.98 -0.56
CA HIS A 305 -5.49 16.05 -1.92
C HIS A 305 -5.04 17.26 -2.76
N PRO A 306 -4.93 18.52 -2.25
CA PRO A 306 -4.58 19.66 -3.09
C PRO A 306 -3.08 19.68 -3.49
N PHE A 307 -2.28 18.80 -2.92
CA PHE A 307 -0.85 18.66 -3.23
C PHE A 307 -0.60 17.73 -4.43
N TRP A 308 -1.47 16.76 -4.63
CA TRP A 308 -1.33 15.73 -5.64
C TRP A 308 -1.86 16.23 -7.00
N PRO A 309 -1.34 15.70 -8.13
CA PRO A 309 -1.90 16.03 -9.44
C PRO A 309 -3.35 15.52 -9.56
N SER A 310 -4.12 16.16 -10.44
CA SER A 310 -5.50 15.75 -10.71
C SER A 310 -5.59 14.26 -11.04
N GLY A 311 -6.53 13.55 -10.39
CA GLY A 311 -6.72 12.11 -10.57
C GLY A 311 -5.91 11.23 -9.61
N SER A 312 -5.02 11.83 -8.83
CA SER A 312 -4.29 11.17 -7.73
C SER A 312 -4.81 11.54 -6.34
N ASP A 313 -5.97 12.20 -6.28
CA ASP A 313 -6.61 12.56 -5.01
C ASP A 313 -7.00 11.30 -4.23
N PRO A 314 -6.56 11.16 -2.97
CA PRO A 314 -7.01 10.08 -2.11
C PRO A 314 -8.51 10.18 -1.84
N ALA A 315 -9.15 9.13 -1.35
CA ALA A 315 -10.56 9.20 -0.99
C ALA A 315 -10.77 10.06 0.26
N LYS A 316 -11.83 10.89 0.26
CA LYS A 316 -12.15 11.88 1.30
C LYS A 316 -12.42 11.31 2.69
N SER A 317 -12.85 10.07 2.77
CA SER A 317 -13.14 9.39 4.03
C SER A 317 -12.74 7.93 3.93
N PHE A 318 -12.27 7.37 5.05
CA PHE A 318 -12.39 5.96 5.40
C PHE A 318 -13.88 5.62 5.47
N SER A 319 -14.52 5.55 4.30
CA SER A 319 -15.92 5.22 4.18
C SER A 319 -16.04 3.73 3.89
N SER A 320 -17.24 3.17 4.09
CA SER A 320 -17.58 1.78 3.77
C SER A 320 -17.37 1.35 2.31
N GLN A 321 -16.73 2.20 1.48
CA GLN A 321 -16.52 2.01 0.05
C GLN A 321 -15.05 2.02 -0.37
N VAL A 322 -14.11 2.57 0.42
CA VAL A 322 -12.67 2.62 0.07
C VAL A 322 -11.80 2.30 1.30
N GLY A 323 -11.11 1.17 1.25
CA GLY A 323 -10.09 0.81 2.24
C GLY A 323 -8.73 1.44 1.90
N LYS A 324 -7.90 1.66 2.92
CA LYS A 324 -6.53 2.15 2.74
C LYS A 324 -5.55 1.22 3.41
N ALA A 325 -4.47 0.91 2.69
CA ALA A 325 -3.41 0.07 3.21
C ALA A 325 -2.03 0.66 2.87
N ALA A 326 -1.05 0.37 3.71
CA ALA A 326 0.35 0.68 3.44
C ALA A 326 1.17 -0.62 3.49
N VAL A 327 2.05 -0.81 2.52
CA VAL A 327 3.07 -1.87 2.52
C VAL A 327 4.41 -1.18 2.74
N ILE A 328 4.99 -1.40 3.91
CA ILE A 328 6.27 -0.81 4.30
C ILE A 328 7.32 -1.89 4.20
N MET A 329 8.40 -1.63 3.47
CA MET A 329 9.51 -2.58 3.31
C MET A 329 10.84 -1.93 3.76
N THR A 330 11.70 -2.74 4.37
CA THR A 330 13.09 -2.40 4.75
C THR A 330 13.95 -3.66 4.79
N ASP A 331 15.26 -3.52 4.50
CA ASP A 331 16.25 -4.58 4.70
C ASP A 331 17.05 -4.45 6.00
N GLY A 332 16.80 -3.37 6.74
CA GLY A 332 17.68 -2.96 7.83
C GLY A 332 17.06 -2.07 8.88
N ASP A 333 17.96 -1.61 9.75
CA ASP A 333 17.68 -0.73 10.88
C ASP A 333 17.52 0.73 10.39
N PHE A 334 16.48 1.42 10.85
CA PHE A 334 16.36 2.86 10.61
C PHE A 334 17.43 3.61 11.41
N ASN A 335 18.32 4.30 10.70
CA ASN A 335 19.57 4.84 11.25
C ASN A 335 19.78 6.32 10.93
N VAL A 336 18.92 6.93 10.12
CA VAL A 336 18.93 8.38 9.82
C VAL A 336 17.69 9.01 10.42
N HIS A 337 17.82 10.17 11.06
CA HIS A 337 16.68 11.04 11.37
C HIS A 337 17.09 12.51 11.38
N TYR A 338 16.11 13.40 11.56
CA TYR A 338 16.32 14.84 11.58
C TYR A 338 15.82 15.42 12.89
N THR A 339 16.57 16.38 13.40
CA THR A 339 16.20 17.15 14.60
C THR A 339 16.41 18.63 14.36
N GLU A 340 15.64 19.47 15.03
CA GLU A 340 15.89 20.91 15.06
C GLU A 340 17.09 21.20 15.95
N ARG A 341 18.03 22.01 15.45
CA ARG A 341 19.04 22.66 16.29
C ARG A 341 18.77 24.16 16.36
N PHE A 342 18.70 24.65 17.59
CA PHE A 342 18.96 26.05 17.89
C PHE A 342 20.48 26.25 17.90
N ASN A 343 20.95 27.30 17.23
CA ASN A 343 22.37 27.59 17.15
C ASN A 343 22.96 27.73 18.57
N ALA A 344 23.92 26.87 18.94
CA ALA A 344 24.40 26.68 20.31
C ALA A 344 25.15 27.88 20.94
N GLY A 345 25.10 29.05 20.31
CA GLY A 345 25.57 30.34 20.83
C GLY A 345 24.46 31.38 21.06
N CYS A 346 23.21 31.10 20.73
CA CYS A 346 22.07 31.98 21.01
C CYS A 346 21.07 31.15 21.86
N ALA A 347 21.06 31.32 23.18
CA ALA A 347 20.01 30.77 24.02
C ALA A 347 18.66 31.42 23.63
N PRO A 348 17.53 30.69 23.66
CA PRO A 348 16.23 31.32 23.49
C PRO A 348 16.06 32.35 24.61
N VAL A 349 15.80 33.59 24.26
CA VAL A 349 15.22 34.54 25.23
C VAL A 349 13.81 34.00 25.45
N GLU A 350 13.53 33.47 26.64
CA GLU A 350 12.16 33.21 27.03
C GLU A 350 11.40 34.53 26.89
N GLU A 351 10.42 34.56 26.00
CA GLU A 351 9.48 35.66 25.87
C GLU A 351 8.62 35.64 27.13
N THR A 352 9.12 36.30 28.17
CA THR A 352 8.34 36.59 29.37
C THR A 352 7.50 37.81 29.03
N ASP A 353 6.21 37.56 28.81
CA ASP A 353 5.19 38.60 28.82
C ASP A 353 5.24 39.28 30.20
N GLY A 354 5.91 40.43 30.28
CA GLY A 354 6.20 41.11 31.54
C GLY A 354 6.51 42.59 31.34
N GLU A 355 5.42 43.36 31.23
CA GLU A 355 5.26 44.78 31.56
C GLU A 355 6.38 45.79 31.25
N ASP A 356 6.01 46.73 30.38
CA ASP A 356 6.52 48.10 30.33
C ASP A 356 6.71 48.68 31.74
N SER A 357 7.97 48.90 32.12
CA SER A 357 8.28 49.86 33.17
C SER A 357 9.49 50.70 32.75
N THR A 358 9.19 51.80 32.07
CA THR A 358 9.91 53.07 32.20
C THR A 358 10.48 53.26 33.63
N HIS A 359 11.80 53.45 33.76
CA HIS A 359 12.39 54.26 34.84
C HIS A 359 13.79 54.75 34.43
N GLY A 360 13.94 56.08 34.40
CA GLY A 360 15.16 56.76 34.00
C GLY A 360 16.29 56.73 35.04
N GLY A 361 17.52 56.94 34.57
CA GLY A 361 18.71 56.97 35.41
C GLY A 361 19.88 57.71 34.78
N LYS A 362 19.75 59.04 34.69
CA LYS A 362 20.77 60.11 34.70
C LYS A 362 22.19 59.84 34.13
N ARG A 363 22.49 60.67 33.13
CA ARG A 363 23.83 61.07 32.67
C ARG A 363 24.66 61.64 33.82
N ASN A 364 25.97 61.35 33.83
CA ASN A 364 26.95 62.26 34.42
C ASN A 364 28.20 62.28 33.54
N ARG A 365 28.42 63.44 32.90
CA ARG A 365 29.69 63.82 32.26
C ARG A 365 30.61 64.37 33.35
N ARG A 366 31.88 63.94 33.33
CA ARG A 366 33.01 64.76 33.75
C ARG A 366 34.12 64.54 32.74
N ASP A 367 34.51 65.65 32.12
CA ASP A 367 35.65 65.81 31.25
C ASP A 367 36.93 65.90 32.10
N ASN A 368 38.07 65.52 31.52
CA ASN A 368 39.40 66.15 31.67
C ASN A 368 40.45 65.35 30.86
N ASP A 369 40.75 65.89 29.67
CA ASP A 369 42.05 66.25 29.08
C ASP A 369 43.35 65.49 29.42
N ASP A 370 44.05 65.18 28.32
CA ASP A 370 45.49 65.23 28.03
C ASP A 370 46.46 64.04 28.29
N ASP A 371 47.20 63.78 27.20
CA ASP A 371 48.56 63.27 27.01
C ASP A 371 48.85 61.76 26.89
N ASP A 372 49.72 61.53 25.91
CA ASP A 372 50.24 60.29 25.34
C ASP A 372 50.87 59.33 26.35
N ASP A 373 50.70 58.02 26.15
CA ASP A 373 51.80 57.06 26.07
C ASP A 373 51.27 55.65 25.76
N ASP A 374 52.04 54.94 24.94
CA ASP A 374 51.82 53.57 24.47
C ASP A 374 51.56 52.59 25.62
N ASP A 375 50.53 51.75 25.48
CA ASP A 375 50.61 50.36 25.94
C ASP A 375 49.55 49.50 25.23
N ASP A 376 50.05 48.40 24.66
CA ASP A 376 49.31 47.30 24.07
C ASP A 376 48.21 46.80 25.02
N ASP A 377 46.94 46.97 24.64
CA ASP A 377 45.88 46.15 25.23
C ASP A 377 44.84 45.69 24.21
N ASP A 378 44.77 44.38 24.17
CA ASP A 378 44.09 43.47 23.27
C ASP A 378 42.58 43.81 23.18
N LYS A 379 42.18 44.66 22.22
CA LYS A 379 40.78 44.86 21.88
C LYS A 379 40.23 43.57 21.28
N LYS A 380 39.79 42.66 22.15
CA LYS A 380 38.69 41.73 21.89
C LYS A 380 37.51 42.54 21.35
N ARG A 381 37.49 42.70 20.03
CA ARG A 381 36.27 42.93 19.29
C ARG A 381 35.42 41.70 19.52
N GLU A 382 34.60 41.74 20.57
CA GLU A 382 33.37 40.99 20.62
C GLU A 382 32.61 41.39 19.36
N ARG A 383 32.80 40.60 18.30
CA ARG A 383 31.87 40.51 17.19
C ARG A 383 30.62 39.90 17.79
N GLY A 384 29.85 40.71 18.51
CA GLY A 384 28.43 40.51 18.73
C GLY A 384 27.76 40.58 17.36
N GLY A 385 27.94 39.52 16.57
CA GLY A 385 27.21 39.30 15.35
C GLY A 385 25.74 39.28 15.72
N ARG A 386 24.97 40.20 15.15
CA ARG A 386 23.52 40.17 15.16
C ARG A 386 23.07 38.74 14.83
N CYS A 387 22.57 37.97 15.81
CA CYS A 387 22.03 36.63 15.57
C CYS A 387 20.85 36.82 14.59
N SER A 388 21.03 36.50 13.31
CA SER A 388 19.88 36.16 12.46
C SER A 388 19.38 34.81 12.97
N GLY A 389 18.36 34.85 13.83
CA GLY A 389 17.81 33.69 14.54
C GLY A 389 17.31 32.60 13.59
N GLY A 390 18.20 31.70 13.21
CA GLY A 390 17.98 30.51 12.40
C GLY A 390 17.82 29.24 13.23
N THR A 391 16.63 28.64 13.23
CA THR A 391 16.44 27.22 13.53
C THR A 391 16.71 26.47 12.24
N TYR A 392 17.69 25.57 12.26
CA TYR A 392 18.02 24.70 11.12
C TYR A 392 17.88 23.26 11.57
N SER A 393 17.54 22.36 10.64
CA SER A 393 17.57 20.93 10.93
C SER A 393 19.00 20.40 10.80
N ILE A 394 19.33 19.40 11.61
CA ILE A 394 20.51 18.57 11.41
C ILE A 394 20.07 17.16 11.05
N GLU A 395 20.76 16.56 10.10
CA GLU A 395 20.66 15.14 9.85
C GLU A 395 21.56 14.40 10.85
N GLU A 396 21.02 13.40 11.54
CA GLU A 396 21.76 12.55 12.46
C GLU A 396 21.75 11.09 12.00
N TYR A 397 22.95 10.58 11.69
CA TYR A 397 23.23 9.18 11.38
C TYR A 397 23.71 8.43 12.63
N LEU A 398 23.10 7.28 12.91
CA LEU A 398 23.33 6.45 14.09
C LEU A 398 23.86 5.06 13.70
N PRO A 399 25.18 4.87 13.57
CA PRO A 399 25.76 3.55 13.38
C PRO A 399 25.42 2.65 14.58
N GLY A 400 24.64 1.60 14.34
CA GLY A 400 24.16 0.70 15.40
C GLY A 400 23.00 1.29 16.20
N ALA A 401 22.11 2.02 15.53
CA ALA A 401 20.81 2.44 16.07
C ALA A 401 20.10 1.27 16.78
N THR A 402 19.19 1.62 17.67
CA THR A 402 18.35 0.69 18.42
C THR A 402 16.89 1.11 18.33
N LYS A 403 15.98 0.22 18.71
CA LYS A 403 14.54 0.52 18.78
C LYS A 403 14.16 1.67 19.74
N ARG A 404 15.08 2.13 20.59
CA ARG A 404 14.86 3.24 21.53
C ARG A 404 15.31 4.59 20.97
N ASP A 405 16.02 4.58 19.85
CA ASP A 405 16.50 5.80 19.22
C ASP A 405 15.41 6.49 18.41
N ALA A 406 15.65 7.76 18.10
CA ALA A 406 14.68 8.63 17.43
C ALA A 406 14.14 8.07 16.09
N PRO A 407 14.93 7.47 15.16
CA PRO A 407 14.37 6.93 13.92
C PRO A 407 13.27 5.89 14.16
N ALA A 408 13.53 4.93 15.05
CA ALA A 408 12.61 3.83 15.36
C ALA A 408 11.37 4.32 16.13
N THR A 409 11.56 5.17 17.13
CA THR A 409 10.44 5.72 17.92
C THR A 409 9.52 6.62 17.10
N GLN A 410 10.08 7.41 16.17
CA GLN A 410 9.30 8.21 15.22
C GLN A 410 8.50 7.32 14.24
N ALA A 411 9.11 6.25 13.72
CA ALA A 411 8.43 5.30 12.86
C ALA A 411 7.23 4.66 13.58
N LEU A 412 7.41 4.16 14.80
CA LEU A 412 6.33 3.55 15.58
C LEU A 412 5.19 4.54 15.85
N ALA A 413 5.50 5.78 16.21
CA ALA A 413 4.48 6.81 16.44
C ALA A 413 3.65 7.09 15.17
N LEU A 414 4.29 7.09 13.99
CA LEU A 414 3.58 7.21 12.71
C LEU A 414 2.72 5.98 12.42
N CYS A 415 3.22 4.77 12.66
CA CYS A 415 2.44 3.54 12.46
C CYS A 415 1.20 3.51 13.36
N GLU A 416 1.31 3.89 14.64
CA GLU A 416 0.16 4.02 15.53
C GLU A 416 -0.85 5.05 15.01
N ALA A 417 -0.40 6.25 14.63
CA ALA A 417 -1.28 7.30 14.12
C ALA A 417 -1.99 6.91 12.80
N MET A 418 -1.33 6.14 11.94
CA MET A 418 -1.93 5.56 10.73
C MET A 418 -3.00 4.51 11.08
N LYS A 419 -2.74 3.62 12.04
CA LYS A 419 -3.69 2.60 12.50
C LYS A 419 -4.92 3.22 13.16
N GLU A 420 -4.75 4.31 13.92
CA GLU A 420 -5.86 5.09 14.49
C GLU A 420 -6.78 5.73 13.43
N GLN A 421 -6.29 5.86 12.19
CA GLN A 421 -7.08 6.28 11.03
C GLN A 421 -7.56 5.10 10.19
N ASP A 422 -7.61 3.85 10.70
CA ASP A 422 -8.03 2.66 9.93
C ASP A 422 -7.16 2.34 8.70
N VAL A 423 -5.90 2.79 8.66
CA VAL A 423 -4.94 2.33 7.64
C VAL A 423 -4.39 0.97 8.05
N VAL A 424 -4.58 -0.05 7.20
CA VAL A 424 -3.99 -1.38 7.41
C VAL A 424 -2.52 -1.34 7.01
N ILE A 425 -1.63 -1.65 7.95
CA ILE A 425 -0.18 -1.66 7.73
C ILE A 425 0.31 -3.09 7.59
N TYR A 426 0.85 -3.36 6.41
CA TYR A 426 1.69 -4.49 6.08
C TYR A 426 3.14 -4.11 6.20
N THR A 427 3.95 -4.98 6.78
CA THR A 427 5.39 -4.76 6.87
C THR A 427 6.15 -5.96 6.35
N VAL A 428 7.16 -5.71 5.52
CA VAL A 428 8.08 -6.72 5.01
C VAL A 428 9.48 -6.38 5.50
N TYR A 429 10.08 -7.28 6.28
CA TYR A 429 11.48 -7.19 6.67
C TYR A 429 12.31 -8.15 5.81
N PHE A 430 13.24 -7.61 5.03
CA PHE A 430 14.13 -8.38 4.17
C PHE A 430 15.48 -8.58 4.84
N GLU A 431 15.71 -9.74 5.45
CA GLU A 431 16.85 -9.99 6.34
C GLU A 431 18.16 -10.25 5.56
N THR A 432 18.71 -9.24 4.87
CA THR A 432 19.98 -9.34 4.12
C THR A 432 21.17 -8.69 4.82
N THR A 433 20.89 -7.80 5.79
CA THR A 433 21.92 -6.97 6.45
C THR A 433 22.36 -7.45 7.83
N GLY A 434 21.65 -8.42 8.44
CA GLY A 434 21.88 -8.84 9.83
C GLY A 434 21.58 -7.74 10.86
N ALA A 435 20.70 -6.79 10.51
CA ALA A 435 20.26 -5.70 11.36
C ALA A 435 19.70 -6.19 12.71
N LYS A 436 19.92 -5.40 13.76
CA LYS A 436 19.73 -5.87 15.14
C LYS A 436 18.29 -5.74 15.62
N PHE A 437 17.52 -4.79 15.08
CA PHE A 437 16.18 -4.49 15.58
C PHE A 437 15.14 -4.20 14.49
N GLY A 438 15.53 -4.06 13.22
CA GLY A 438 14.63 -3.77 12.10
C GLY A 438 13.46 -4.75 12.05
N LYS A 439 13.72 -6.04 12.29
CA LYS A 439 12.70 -7.08 12.43
C LYS A 439 11.65 -6.77 13.50
N ASP A 440 12.11 -6.43 14.71
CA ASP A 440 11.24 -6.10 15.85
C ASP A 440 10.44 -4.80 15.59
N LEU A 441 11.08 -3.81 14.97
CA LEU A 441 10.46 -2.55 14.58
C LEU A 441 9.33 -2.80 13.59
N MET A 442 9.61 -3.51 12.50
CA MET A 442 8.63 -3.82 11.46
C MET A 442 7.47 -4.65 12.02
N LYS A 443 7.77 -5.67 12.83
CA LYS A 443 6.74 -6.46 13.52
C LYS A 443 5.82 -5.62 14.42
N SER A 444 6.36 -4.59 15.06
CA SER A 444 5.57 -3.68 15.93
C SER A 444 4.77 -2.64 15.15
N CYS A 445 5.24 -2.27 13.95
CA CYS A 445 4.55 -1.31 13.08
C CYS A 445 3.35 -1.95 12.34
N ALA A 446 3.40 -3.25 12.04
CA ALA A 446 2.30 -3.99 11.42
C ALA A 446 0.98 -3.85 12.20
N SER A 447 -0.15 -3.81 11.49
CA SER A 447 -1.47 -3.71 12.12
C SER A 447 -1.83 -4.95 12.93
N ASP A 448 -1.47 -6.13 12.42
CA ASP A 448 -1.67 -7.43 13.08
C ASP A 448 -0.44 -8.32 12.88
N PRO A 449 -0.25 -9.36 13.72
CA PRO A 449 0.85 -10.32 13.57
C PRO A 449 0.90 -10.97 12.18
N ASP A 450 -0.24 -11.21 11.55
CA ASP A 450 -0.36 -11.82 10.22
C ASP A 450 -0.07 -10.84 9.07
N LYS A 451 0.15 -9.56 9.37
CA LYS A 451 0.53 -8.51 8.39
C LYS A 451 2.04 -8.24 8.40
N PHE A 452 2.79 -8.95 9.23
CA PHE A 452 4.24 -8.96 9.23
C PHE A 452 4.78 -10.12 8.41
N TYR A 453 5.69 -9.83 7.48
CA TYR A 453 6.35 -10.82 6.64
C TYR A 453 7.86 -10.71 6.82
N LEU A 454 8.49 -11.87 7.02
CA LEU A 454 9.93 -12.04 7.02
C LEU A 454 10.34 -12.64 5.68
N ALA A 455 11.25 -11.98 4.97
CA ALA A 455 11.90 -12.51 3.78
C ALA A 455 13.39 -12.67 4.09
N GLU A 456 13.95 -13.85 3.83
CA GLU A 456 15.39 -14.12 4.04
C GLU A 456 16.15 -14.19 2.71
N ASP A 457 15.42 -14.25 1.59
CA ASP A 457 15.96 -14.28 0.23
C ASP A 457 14.99 -13.66 -0.78
N ARG A 458 15.40 -13.62 -2.05
CA ARG A 458 14.63 -13.07 -3.17
C ARG A 458 13.28 -13.77 -3.36
N ASP A 459 13.21 -15.08 -3.15
CA ASP A 459 11.98 -15.85 -3.35
C ASP A 459 11.00 -15.60 -2.20
N GLY A 460 11.51 -15.50 -0.97
CA GLY A 460 10.75 -15.07 0.20
C GLY A 460 10.19 -13.66 0.04
N LEU A 461 10.95 -12.73 -0.54
CA LEU A 461 10.48 -11.37 -0.80
C LEU A 461 9.33 -11.36 -1.82
N LYS A 462 9.46 -12.12 -2.91
CA LYS A 462 8.38 -12.30 -3.90
C LYS A 462 7.15 -12.96 -3.30
N ALA A 463 7.34 -13.97 -2.46
CA ALA A 463 6.25 -14.66 -1.76
C ALA A 463 5.51 -13.71 -0.82
N ALA A 464 6.22 -12.85 -0.07
CA ALA A 464 5.62 -11.85 0.81
C ALA A 464 4.73 -10.88 0.02
N PHE A 465 5.24 -10.29 -1.07
CA PHE A 465 4.46 -9.35 -1.89
C PHE A 465 3.26 -10.03 -2.56
N SER A 466 3.40 -11.28 -2.99
CA SER A 466 2.29 -12.07 -3.55
C SER A 466 1.22 -12.37 -2.49
N ALA A 467 1.62 -12.73 -1.27
CA ALA A 467 0.70 -12.97 -0.16
C ALA A 467 -0.06 -11.70 0.22
N ILE A 468 0.62 -10.55 0.26
CA ILE A 468 -0.01 -9.24 0.50
C ILE A 468 -1.02 -8.92 -0.60
N ALA A 469 -0.73 -9.21 -1.87
CA ALA A 469 -1.70 -9.03 -2.95
C ALA A 469 -2.95 -9.88 -2.71
N ILE A 470 -2.79 -11.17 -2.43
CA ILE A 470 -3.91 -12.10 -2.19
C ILE A 470 -4.75 -11.66 -0.99
N ASP A 471 -4.10 -11.26 0.10
CA ASP A 471 -4.76 -10.83 1.32
C ASP A 471 -5.54 -9.53 1.12
N ASN A 472 -5.00 -8.57 0.37
CA ASN A 472 -5.74 -7.36 -0.01
C ASN A 472 -6.93 -7.65 -0.95
N LEU A 473 -6.92 -8.77 -1.68
CA LEU A 473 -8.07 -9.23 -2.46
C LEU A 473 -9.11 -9.98 -1.60
N SER A 474 -8.69 -10.57 -0.47
CA SER A 474 -9.53 -11.44 0.37
C SER A 474 -10.12 -10.75 1.61
N ILE A 475 -9.44 -9.77 2.22
CA ILE A 475 -9.91 -9.05 3.43
C ILE A 475 -11.26 -8.39 3.21
N TYR A 476 -11.53 -7.91 2.00
CA TYR A 476 -12.76 -7.20 1.67
C TYR A 476 -13.90 -8.14 1.24
N LEU A 477 -13.72 -9.46 1.43
CA LEU A 477 -14.75 -10.49 1.23
C LEU A 477 -15.52 -10.83 2.53
N ALA A 478 -14.94 -10.51 3.69
CA ALA A 478 -15.36 -11.07 4.98
C ALA A 478 -15.93 -10.05 5.96
N LYS A 479 -16.12 -8.78 5.56
CA LYS A 479 -16.72 -7.73 6.39
C LYS A 479 -18.15 -7.42 5.98
#